data_AF-A0A542AQI4-F1
#
_entry.id   AF-A0A542AQI4-F1
#
_cell.length_a   1.000
_cell.length_b   1.000
_cell.length_c   1.000
_cell.angle_alpha   90.00
_cell.angle_beta   90.00
_cell.angle_gamma   90.00
#
_symmetry.space_group_name_H-M   'P 1'
#
loop_
_entity.id
_entity.type
_entity.pdbx_description
1 polymer ?
#
loop_
_entity_poly.entity_id
_entity_poly.type
_entity_poly.pdbx_seq_one_letter_code
_entity_poly.pdbx_strand_id
1 'polypeptide(L)' 'MIRRTLKNMERATRMIADKGYKWNEANEMAINCFDLSEYSGISVEFYIAKIKEAAR' A
#
# COMPACT_ATOMS: atom_id res chain seq x y z
N MET A 1 -12.80 2.36 -7.11
CA MET A 1 -12.11 2.57 -5.82
C MET A 1 -12.16 1.25 -5.06
N ILE A 2 -11.01 0.69 -4.71
CA ILE A 2 -10.95 -0.55 -3.95
C ILE A 2 -11.34 -0.23 -2.51
N ARG A 3 -12.38 -0.87 -1.98
CA ARG A 3 -12.75 -0.70 -0.57
C ARG A 3 -11.68 -1.31 0.33
N ARG A 4 -11.37 -0.65 1.45
CA ARG A 4 -10.50 -1.20 2.51
C ARG A 4 -11.14 -2.43 3.14
N THR A 5 -10.82 -3.60 2.58
CA THR A 5 -11.19 -4.92 3.11
C THR A 5 -9.92 -5.65 3.50
N LEU A 6 -10.02 -6.66 4.38
CA LEU A 6 -8.86 -7.45 4.81
C LEU A 6 -8.06 -8.01 3.62
N LYS A 7 -8.74 -8.60 2.64
CA LYS A 7 -8.12 -9.16 1.43
C LYS A 7 -7.38 -8.10 0.59
N ASN A 8 -7.95 -6.89 0.48
CA ASN A 8 -7.34 -5.81 -0.30
C ASN A 8 -6.14 -5.21 0.45
N MET A 9 -6.23 -5.09 1.78
CA MET A 9 -5.10 -4.70 2.63
C MET A 9 -3.96 -5.69 2.52
N GLU A 10 -4.21 -6.99 2.69
CA GLU A 10 -3.18 -8.03 2.57
C GLU A 10 -2.49 -8.01 1.20
N ARG A 11 -3.24 -7.76 0.13
CA ARG A 11 -2.68 -7.61 -1.21
C ARG A 11 -1.78 -6.38 -1.31
N ALA A 12 -2.24 -5.23 -0.85
CA ALA A 12 -1.47 -3.99 -0.85
C ALA A 12 -0.18 -4.12 -0.02
N THR A 13 -0.30 -4.67 1.19
CA THR A 13 0.83 -4.96 2.09
C THR A 13 1.85 -5.88 1.42
N ARG A 14 1.40 -6.93 0.72
CA ARG A 14 2.30 -7.81 -0.03
C ARG A 14 3.02 -7.08 -1.15
N MET A 15 2.32 -6.27 -1.94
CA MET A 15 2.93 -5.48 -3.01
C MET A 15 4.01 -4.51 -2.51
N ILE A 16 3.86 -3.99 -1.29
CA ILE A 16 4.87 -3.13 -0.65
C ILE A 16 6.00 -3.97 -0.05
N ALA A 17 5.69 -5.10 0.58
CA ALA A 17 6.71 -6.01 1.12
C ALA A 17 7.62 -6.58 0.02
N ASP A 18 7.06 -6.83 -1.17
CA ASP A 18 7.82 -7.26 -2.36
C ASP A 18 8.87 -6.21 -2.79
N LYS A 19 8.73 -4.95 -2.36
CA LYS A 19 9.72 -3.87 -2.56
C LYS A 19 10.85 -3.86 -1.53
N GLY A 20 10.89 -4.87 -0.65
CA GLY A 20 11.94 -5.05 0.36
C GLY A 20 11.58 -4.54 1.77
N TYR A 21 10.36 -4.04 1.98
CA TYR A 21 9.91 -3.60 3.30
C TYR A 21 9.50 -4.78 4.20
N LYS A 22 9.69 -4.63 5.52
CA LYS A 22 9.16 -5.60 6.48
C LYS A 22 7.65 -5.59 6.46
N TRP A 23 7.01 -6.73 6.71
CA TRP A 23 5.55 -6.86 6.62
C TRP A 23 4.78 -5.82 7.46
N ASN A 24 5.22 -5.54 8.69
CA ASN A 24 4.55 -4.55 9.56
C ASN A 24 4.67 -3.13 9.00
N GLU A 25 5.86 -2.75 8.51
CA GLU A 25 6.10 -1.46 7.87
C GLU A 25 5.32 -1.34 6.56
N ALA A 26 5.33 -2.39 5.73
CA ALA A 26 4.54 -2.48 4.51
C ALA A 26 3.04 -2.35 4.80
N ASN A 27 2.56 -2.87 5.93
CA ASN A 27 1.16 -2.78 6.33
C ASN A 27 0.78 -1.36 6.74
N GLU A 28 1.63 -0.67 7.52
CA GLU A 28 1.43 0.75 7.85
C GLU A 28 1.44 1.63 6.59
N MET A 29 2.35 1.37 5.65
CA MET A 29 2.39 2.05 4.36
C MET A 29 1.15 1.77 3.50
N ALA A 30 0.64 0.53 3.52
CA ALA A 30 -0.61 0.18 2.84
C ALA A 30 -1.80 0.98 3.40
N ILE A 31 -1.92 1.12 4.72
CA ILE A 31 -2.96 1.92 5.37
C ILE A 31 -2.92 3.36 4.83
N ASN A 32 -1.74 3.98 4.82
CA ASN A 32 -1.56 5.34 4.30
C ASN A 32 -1.95 5.46 2.81
N CYS A 33 -1.67 4.43 1.99
CA CYS A 33 -2.09 4.42 0.59
C CYS A 33 -3.62 4.37 0.42
N PHE A 34 -4.32 3.63 1.29
CA PHE A 34 -5.78 3.60 1.30
C PHE A 34 -6.36 4.95 1.76
N ASP A 35 -5.80 5.57 2.79
CA ASP A 35 -6.28 6.87 3.28
C ASP A 35 -6.08 7.98 2.21
N LEU A 36 -4.95 7.98 1.50
CA LEU A 36 -4.72 8.87 0.36
C LEU A 36 -5.65 8.59 -0.82
N SER A 37 -5.96 7.32 -1.08
CA SER A 37 -6.92 6.90 -2.12
C SER A 37 -8.33 7.40 -1.81
N GLU A 38 -8.77 7.28 -0.55
CA GLU A 38 -10.08 7.77 -0.09
C GLU A 38 -10.17 9.30 -0.19
N TYR A 39 -9.10 10.03 0.17
CA TYR A 39 -9.07 11.49 0.08
C TYR A 39 -9.05 12.01 -1.36
N SER A 40 -8.26 11.41 -2.24
CA SER A 40 -7.99 11.93 -3.58
C SER A 40 -8.89 11.37 -4.69
N GLY A 41 -9.53 10.21 -4.48
CA GLY A 41 -10.20 9.47 -5.54
C GLY A 41 -9.27 8.59 -6.40
N ILE A 42 -7.95 8.68 -6.23
CA ILE A 42 -6.95 7.94 -7.02
C ILE A 42 -6.82 6.50 -6.50
N SER A 43 -6.45 5.53 -7.34
CA SER A 43 -6.30 4.14 -6.92
C SER A 43 -5.15 3.91 -5.93
N VAL A 44 -5.32 2.94 -5.03
CA VAL A 44 -4.29 2.53 -4.06
C VAL A 44 -3.02 2.07 -4.78
N GLU A 45 -3.16 1.34 -5.87
CA GLU A 45 -2.03 0.84 -6.67
C GLU A 45 -1.17 1.97 -7.24
N PHE A 46 -1.75 3.13 -7.55
CA PHE A 46 -0.98 4.29 -7.97
C PHE A 46 -0.05 4.79 -6.86
N TYR A 47 -0.54 4.85 -5.63
CA TYR A 47 0.27 5.24 -4.47
C TYR A 47 1.34 4.21 -4.16
N ILE A 48 1.01 2.91 -4.24
CA ILE A 48 1.98 1.83 -4.06
C ILE A 48 3.09 1.91 -5.11
N ALA A 49 2.76 2.22 -6.36
CA ALA A 49 3.75 2.37 -7.43
C ALA A 49 4.73 3.55 -7.18
N LYS A 50 4.35 4.54 -6.38
CA LYS A 50 5.21 5.67 -5.98
C LYS A 50 6.14 5.34 -4.81
N ILE A 51 5.88 4.25 -4.08
CA ILE A 51 6.78 3.76 -3.04
C ILE A 51 8.06 3.27 -3.71
N LYS A 52 9.19 3.89 -3.34
CA LYS A 52 10.53 3.48 -3.79
C LYS A 52 10.86 2.10 -3.20
N GLU A 53 11.78 1.40 -3.85
CA GLU A 53 12.35 0.19 -3.26
C GLU A 53 13.04 0.53 -1.94
N ALA A 54 12.95 -0.37 -0.96
CA ALA A 54 13.67 -0.21 0.30
C ALA A 54 15.17 -0.14 -0.01
N ALA A 55 15.84 0.91 0.48
CA ALA A 55 17.29 1.01 0.36
C ALA A 55 17.91 -0.15 1.15
N ARG A 56 18.52 -1.10 0.43
CA ARG A 56 19.31 -2.19 1.01
C ARG A 56 20.63 -1.68 1.55
#